data_AF-G0EFY9-F1
#
_entry.id   AF-G0EFY9-F1
#
_cell.length_a   1.000
_cell.length_b   1.000
_cell.length_c   1.000
_cell.angle_alpha   90.00
_cell.angle_beta   90.00
_cell.angle_gamma   90.00
#
_symmetry.space_group_name_H-M   'P 1'
#
loop_
_entity.id
_entity.type
_entity.pdbx_description
1 polymer ?
#
loop_
_entity_poly.entity_id
_entity_poly.type
_entity_poly.pdbx_seq_one_letter_code
_entity_poly.pdbx_strand_id
1 'polypeptide(L)' 'MRRLSKVVRVWYEKGVLKPLEKLDLEECEELIVFIRKRRVRGSRQVCRGV' A
#
# COMPACT_ATOMS: atom_id res chain seq x y z
N MET A 1 -13.43 -15.29 -15.55
CA MET A 1 -13.22 -14.17 -14.62
C MET A 1 -11.78 -14.21 -14.10
N ARG A 2 -10.83 -13.48 -14.69
CA ARG A 2 -9.46 -13.41 -14.17
C ARG A 2 -9.49 -12.56 -12.90
N ARG A 3 -9.26 -13.14 -11.72
CA ARG A 3 -8.98 -12.36 -10.50
C ARG A 3 -7.62 -11.68 -10.71
N LEU A 4 -7.62 -10.44 -11.15
CA LEU A 4 -6.42 -9.64 -11.30
C LEU A 4 -6.04 -9.10 -9.91
N SER A 5 -5.17 -9.81 -9.20
CA SER A 5 -4.54 -9.29 -8.00
C SER A 5 -3.37 -8.38 -8.41
N LYS A 6 -3.53 -7.07 -8.22
CA LYS A 6 -2.45 -6.09 -8.42
C LYS A 6 -1.72 -5.89 -7.09
N VAL A 7 -0.40 -6.00 -7.09
CA VAL A 7 0.41 -5.62 -5.92
C VAL A 7 0.55 -4.10 -5.94
N VAL A 8 -0.07 -3.44 -4.97
CA VAL A 8 0.04 -1.99 -4.79
C VAL A 8 1.16 -1.70 -3.80
N ARG A 9 2.11 -0.84 -4.18
CA ARG A 9 3.12 -0.32 -3.26
C ARG A 9 2.54 0.87 -2.51
N VAL A 10 2.75 0.91 -1.21
CA VAL A 10 2.21 1.93 -0.31
C VAL A 10 3.26 2.40 0.68
N TRP A 11 3.18 3.66 1.09
CA TRP A 11 3.75 4.15 2.33
C TRP A 11 2.76 3.95 3.47
N TYR A 12 3.27 3.58 4.64
CA TYR A 12 2.48 3.55 5.86
C TYR A 12 2.88 4.73 6.74
N GLU A 13 1.95 5.66 6.95
CA GLU A 13 2.18 6.86 7.75
C GLU A 13 1.01 7.07 8.70
N LYS A 14 1.29 7.13 10.01
CA LYS A 14 0.31 7.45 11.07
C LYS A 14 -1.01 6.65 11.00
N GLY A 15 -0.97 5.38 10.61
CA GLY A 15 -2.16 4.54 10.51
C GLY A 15 -2.80 4.49 9.12
N VAL A 16 -2.32 5.28 8.17
CA VAL A 16 -2.90 5.40 6.81
C VAL A 16 -1.98 4.73 5.79
N LEU A 17 -2.57 3.91 4.90
CA LEU A 17 -1.89 3.36 3.72
C LEU A 17 -2.00 4.36 2.57
N LYS A 18 -0.87 4.95 2.18
CA LYS A 18 -0.79 5.92 1.07
C LYS A 18 -0.20 5.24 -0.16
N PRO A 19 -0.94 5.08 -1.26
CA PRO A 19 -0.39 4.45 -2.46
C PRO A 19 0.69 5.32 -3.10
N LEU A 20 1.72 4.68 -3.67
CA LEU A 20 2.79 5.38 -4.40
C LEU A 20 2.36 5.84 -5.80
N GLU A 21 1.32 5.21 -6.33
CA GLU A 21 0.77 5.43 -7.67
C GLU A 21 -0.74 5.64 -7.55
N LYS A 22 -1.34 6.33 -8.50
CA LYS A 22 -2.79 6.51 -8.53
C LYS A 22 -3.47 5.15 -8.68
N LEU A 23 -4.52 4.93 -7.89
CA LEU A 23 -5.41 3.79 -8.00
C LEU A 23 -6.73 4.27 -8.59
N ASP A 24 -7.20 3.59 -9.62
CA ASP A 24 -8.51 3.83 -10.21
C ASP A 24 -9.52 2.93 -9.47
N LEU A 25 -9.86 3.35 -8.24
CA LEU A 25 -10.83 2.71 -7.35
C LEU A 25 -12.02 3.65 -7.17
N GLU A 26 -13.19 3.10 -6.87
CA GLU A 26 -14.39 3.90 -6.61
C GLU A 26 -14.44 4.37 -5.14
N GLU A 27 -15.01 5.54 -4.90
CA GLU A 27 -15.27 5.98 -3.54
C GLU A 27 -16.26 5.02 -2.87
N CYS A 28 -16.03 4.75 -1.57
CA CYS A 28 -16.81 3.77 -0.79
C CYS A 28 -16.68 2.30 -1.24
N GLU A 29 -15.72 1.97 -2.12
CA GLU A 29 -15.42 0.58 -2.48
C GLU A 29 -14.73 -0.17 -1.33
N GLU A 30 -15.28 -1.32 -0.91
CA GLU A 30 -14.66 -2.18 0.10
C GLU A 30 -13.62 -3.11 -0.53
N LEU A 31 -12.37 -3.05 -0.05
CA LEU A 31 -11.24 -3.78 -0.63
C LEU A 31 -10.60 -4.73 0.39
N ILE A 32 -10.30 -5.95 -0.05
CA ILE A 32 -9.54 -6.92 0.76
C ILE A 32 -8.04 -6.72 0.49
N VAL A 33 -7.31 -6.23 1.49
CA VAL A 33 -5.87 -5.96 1.39
C VAL A 33 -5.04 -7.05 2.06
N PHE A 34 -4.11 -7.65 1.32
CA PHE A 34 -3.12 -8.59 1.87
C PHE A 34 -1.82 -7.87 2.22
N ILE A 35 -1.59 -7.62 3.51
CA ILE A 35 -0.37 -6.95 3.99
C ILE A 35 0.74 -7.99 4.19
N ARG A 36 1.82 -7.89 3.40
CA ARG A 36 3.05 -8.68 3.57
C ARG A 36 4.22 -7.77 3.94
N LYS A 37 4.72 -7.88 5.18
CA LYS A 37 5.94 -7.20 5.62
C LYS A 37 7.16 -7.89 5.01
N ARG A 38 7.71 -7.35 3.92
CA ARG A 38 8.99 -7.81 3.36
C ARG A 38 10.14 -7.03 3.99
N ARG A 39 11.11 -7.72 4.59
CA ARG A 39 12.40 -7.10 4.95
C ARG A 39 13.18 -6.83 3.67
N VAL A 40 13.02 -5.65 3.08
CA VAL A 40 13.84 -5.24 1.93
C VAL A 40 15.17 -4.75 2.48
N ARG A 41 16.25 -5.51 2.27
CA ARG A 41 17.62 -5.03 2.57
C ARG A 41 17.84 -3.76 1.76
N GLY A 42 17.91 -2.60 2.43
CA GLY A 42 18.13 -1.30 1.80
C GLY A 42 16.99 -0.29 1.90
N SER A 43 15.77 -0.68 2.31
CA SER A 43 14.74 0.30 2.64
C SER A 43 15.00 0.84 4.05
N ARG A 44 15.84 1.90 4.16
CA ARG A 44 15.79 2.77 5.35
C ARG A 44 14.31 3.12 5.55
N GLN A 45 13.74 2.73 6.68
CA GLN A 45 12.45 3.26 7.12
C GLN A 45 12.64 4.78 7.23
N VAL A 46 12.25 5.51 6.21
CA VAL A 46 12.17 6.97 6.25
C VAL A 46 10.70 7.32 6.25
N CYS A 47 10.12 7.27 7.43
CA CYS A 47 9.04 8.20 7.78
C CYS A 47 9.68 9.12 8.82
N ARG A 48 10.38 10.18 8.38
CA ARG A 48 10.82 11.26 9.28
C ARG A 48 9.69 12.29 9.37
N GLY A 49 9.19 12.52 10.58
CA GLY A 49 8.12 13.48 10.93
C GLY A 49 6.83 12.75 11.31
N VAL A 50 6.25 12.89 12.50
CA VAL A 50 6.30 13.92 13.56
C VAL A 50 6.26 13.19 14.90
#